data_AF-A0A1E4T7K3-F1
#
_entry.id   AF-A0A1E4T7K3-F1
#
_cell.length_a   1.000
_cell.length_b   1.000
_cell.length_c   1.000
_cell.angle_alpha   90.00
_cell.angle_beta   90.00
_cell.angle_gamma   90.00
#
_symmetry.space_group_name_H-M   'P 1'
#
loop_
_entity.id
_entity.type
_entity.pdbx_description
1 polymer ?
#
loop_
_entity_poly.entity_id
_entity_poly.type
_entity_poly.pdbx_seq_one_letter_code
_entity_poly.pdbx_strand_id
1 'polypeptide(L)'
;MSQSLQTQPLQNGEGQPQQQRLVPPKQKNPVAIVVATYLRYHKLLKQRQGMNIITSEKQDFFRYKRIIRALLSDDYKKQQLKQPSLPPIETNQQAQSVFILLIQNQLVQPIKKLKTIEAKEKKIKLEKSVPCLEPTTKATLQPDEYYIWNFTPPNPYLILYSILGIVGIFTVILFPLWPFWMRKGVWYLSTGMLGLIGLFFVVAIIRLIIYLFTLMFLTRRFWLFPNLFEDCGFFDSFKPTYAWEDPSTTEKSKKKGKKSQKNITSTNTTTTEKQPVSKTTQSSTSTTEPSKRVATVEEIAE
;
A
#
# COMPACT_ATOMS: atom_id res chain seq x y z
N MET A 1 -21.79 73.85 -4.96
CA MET A 1 -21.00 73.63 -3.73
C MET A 1 -21.10 72.15 -3.40
N SER A 2 -20.27 71.22 -3.89
CA SER A 2 -18.93 71.21 -4.53
C SER A 2 -17.89 70.59 -3.59
N GLN A 3 -17.48 69.36 -3.94
CA GLN A 3 -16.31 68.64 -3.41
C GLN A 3 -16.44 68.15 -1.94
N SER A 4 -15.72 67.10 -1.51
CA SER A 4 -14.53 66.46 -2.10
C SER A 4 -14.62 64.94 -2.30
N LEU A 5 -13.99 64.46 -3.37
CA LEU A 5 -13.47 63.08 -3.44
C LEU A 5 -12.14 63.06 -2.69
N GLN A 6 -11.86 61.97 -1.96
CA GLN A 6 -10.52 61.74 -1.38
C GLN A 6 -9.69 60.80 -2.25
N THR A 7 -8.94 61.39 -3.18
CA THR A 7 -8.00 60.68 -4.05
C THR A 7 -6.79 60.18 -3.24
N GLN A 8 -6.40 58.92 -3.42
CA GLN A 8 -5.06 58.43 -3.04
C GLN A 8 -4.19 58.24 -4.29
N PRO A 9 -2.87 58.47 -4.22
CA PRO A 9 -2.04 58.63 -5.40
C PRO A 9 -1.71 57.30 -6.10
N LEU A 10 -1.61 57.36 -7.44
CA LEU A 10 -0.88 56.38 -8.23
C LEU A 10 0.62 56.53 -7.97
N GLN A 11 1.29 55.43 -7.65
CA GLN A 11 2.76 55.35 -7.72
C GLN A 11 3.15 54.32 -8.78
N ASN A 12 3.66 54.80 -9.91
CA ASN A 12 4.24 53.93 -10.94
C ASN A 12 5.49 53.24 -10.38
N GLY A 13 5.59 51.94 -10.64
CA GLY A 13 6.81 51.14 -10.47
C GLY A 13 6.98 50.24 -11.68
N GLU A 14 8.11 50.36 -12.36
CA GLU A 14 8.34 49.71 -13.65
C GLU A 14 8.80 48.24 -13.51
N GLY A 15 8.45 47.43 -14.52
CA GLY A 15 9.40 46.44 -15.03
C GLY A 15 9.62 45.13 -14.25
N GLN A 16 8.59 44.29 -14.11
CA GLN A 16 8.81 42.84 -14.25
C GLN A 16 7.68 42.18 -15.07
N PRO A 17 8.00 41.23 -15.98
CA PRO A 17 6.99 40.44 -16.68
C PRO A 17 6.39 39.43 -15.70
N GLN A 18 5.32 39.82 -15.00
CA GLN A 18 4.56 38.90 -14.16
C GLN A 18 4.04 37.76 -15.04
N GLN A 19 4.62 36.57 -14.88
CA GLN A 19 4.04 35.35 -15.42
C GLN A 19 2.64 35.23 -14.83
N GLN A 20 1.62 35.45 -15.66
CA GLN A 20 0.23 35.53 -15.22
C GLN A 20 -0.24 34.13 -14.85
N ARG A 21 0.06 33.74 -13.61
CA ARG A 21 -0.25 32.45 -13.00
C ARG A 21 -1.77 32.27 -13.07
N LEU A 22 -2.21 31.49 -14.06
CA LEU A 22 -3.62 31.20 -14.31
C LEU A 22 -4.27 30.80 -12.99
N VAL A 23 -5.09 31.70 -12.44
CA VAL A 23 -5.78 31.47 -11.17
C VAL A 23 -6.65 30.24 -11.39
N PRO A 24 -6.45 29.14 -10.62
CA PRO A 24 -7.22 27.93 -10.84
C PRO A 24 -8.70 28.26 -10.71
N PRO A 25 -9.57 27.77 -11.61
CA PRO A 25 -10.99 28.11 -11.59
C PRO A 25 -11.55 27.77 -10.21
N LYS A 26 -12.06 28.81 -9.51
CA LYS A 26 -12.38 28.77 -8.07
C LYS A 26 -13.39 27.68 -7.71
N GLN A 27 -14.14 27.20 -8.70
CA GLN A 27 -15.02 26.05 -8.63
C GLN A 27 -14.73 25.13 -9.83
N LYS A 28 -14.41 23.86 -9.57
CA LYS A 28 -14.28 22.84 -10.62
C LYS A 28 -15.66 22.43 -11.11
N ASN A 29 -15.83 22.25 -12.42
CA ASN A 29 -17.09 21.87 -13.06
C ASN A 29 -17.60 20.52 -12.49
N PRO A 30 -18.83 20.43 -11.98
CA PRO A 30 -19.35 19.21 -11.35
C PRO A 30 -19.41 18.01 -12.30
N VAL A 31 -19.70 18.23 -13.59
CA VAL A 31 -19.72 17.15 -14.60
C VAL A 31 -18.32 16.54 -14.77
N ALA A 32 -17.28 17.37 -14.74
CA ALA A 32 -15.89 16.89 -14.80
C ALA A 32 -15.50 16.08 -13.55
N ILE A 33 -15.98 16.48 -12.36
CA ILE A 33 -15.77 15.74 -11.11
C ILE A 33 -16.48 14.38 -11.16
N VAL A 34 -17.72 14.32 -11.64
CA VAL A 34 -18.49 13.07 -11.77
C VAL A 34 -17.81 12.10 -12.74
N VAL A 35 -17.41 12.57 -13.94
CA VAL A 35 -16.68 11.74 -14.91
C VAL A 35 -15.33 11.28 -14.38
N ALA A 36 -14.57 12.15 -13.69
CA ALA A 36 -13.32 11.76 -13.05
C ALA A 36 -13.52 10.75 -11.91
N THR A 37 -14.61 10.86 -11.14
CA THR A 37 -14.96 9.92 -10.05
C THR A 37 -15.27 8.54 -10.60
N TYR A 38 -16.03 8.44 -11.70
CA TYR A 38 -16.24 7.18 -12.42
C TYR A 38 -14.92 6.59 -12.95
N LEU A 39 -14.09 7.40 -13.61
CA LEU A 39 -12.88 6.93 -14.26
C LEU A 39 -11.78 6.50 -13.27
N ARG A 40 -11.68 7.12 -12.08
CA ARG A 40 -10.51 7.04 -11.18
C ARG A 40 -10.01 5.62 -10.85
N TYR A 41 -10.92 4.65 -10.79
CA TYR A 41 -10.66 3.25 -10.47
C TYR A 41 -11.05 2.29 -11.60
N HIS A 42 -11.31 2.81 -12.81
CA HIS A 42 -11.83 2.00 -13.91
C HIS A 42 -10.79 1.02 -14.49
N LYS A 43 -11.15 -0.27 -14.54
CA LYS A 43 -10.23 -1.38 -14.87
C LYS A 43 -9.48 -1.20 -16.21
N LEU A 44 -10.13 -0.59 -17.22
CA LEU A 44 -9.53 -0.37 -18.54
C LEU A 44 -8.37 0.63 -18.55
N LEU A 45 -8.26 1.52 -17.54
CA LEU A 45 -7.12 2.43 -17.44
C LEU A 45 -5.80 1.69 -17.22
N LYS A 46 -5.84 0.50 -16.59
CA LYS A 46 -4.66 -0.32 -16.19
C LYS A 46 -3.53 0.57 -15.64
N GLN A 47 -3.92 1.50 -14.75
CA GLN A 47 -3.05 2.56 -14.23
C GLN A 47 -1.89 1.97 -13.42
N ARG A 48 -0.80 2.74 -13.32
CA ARG A 48 0.41 2.35 -12.58
C ARG A 48 0.83 3.50 -11.69
N GLN A 49 1.51 3.21 -10.60
CA GLN A 49 2.14 4.24 -9.79
C GLN A 49 3.47 4.65 -10.40
N GLY A 50 3.75 5.96 -10.39
CA GLY A 50 5.05 6.55 -10.65
C GLY A 50 5.31 7.70 -9.69
N MET A 51 6.57 8.05 -9.49
CA MET A 51 6.94 9.14 -8.58
C MET A 51 6.94 10.47 -9.35
N ASN A 52 6.08 11.39 -8.92
CA ASN A 52 6.06 12.75 -9.46
C ASN A 52 7.28 13.52 -8.92
N ILE A 53 8.07 14.08 -9.83
CA ILE A 53 9.35 14.73 -9.49
C ILE A 53 9.15 16.02 -8.68
N ILE A 54 8.01 16.70 -8.86
CA ILE A 54 7.72 17.99 -8.19
C ILE A 54 7.21 17.76 -6.76
N THR A 55 6.27 16.82 -6.55
CA THR A 55 5.73 16.54 -5.20
C THR A 55 6.54 15.51 -4.42
N SER A 56 7.41 14.75 -5.09
CA SER A 56 8.08 13.53 -4.56
C SER A 56 7.10 12.41 -4.13
N GLU A 57 5.82 12.51 -4.47
CA GLU A 57 4.79 11.53 -4.11
C GLU A 57 4.57 10.47 -5.21
N LYS A 58 4.01 9.33 -4.82
CA LYS A 58 3.55 8.29 -5.74
C LYS A 58 2.15 8.62 -6.25
N GLN A 59 2.03 8.85 -7.55
CA GLN A 59 0.76 9.18 -8.20
C GLN A 59 0.40 8.14 -9.28
N ASP A 60 -0.91 7.90 -9.44
CA ASP A 60 -1.43 7.00 -10.47
C ASP A 60 -1.38 7.68 -11.85
N PHE A 61 -0.76 7.01 -12.81
CA PHE A 61 -0.67 7.45 -14.21
C PHE A 61 -1.18 6.40 -15.20
N PHE A 62 -1.67 6.89 -16.33
CA PHE A 62 -2.27 6.12 -17.43
C PHE A 62 -1.88 6.72 -18.79
N ARG A 63 -2.35 6.12 -19.90
CA ARG A 63 -2.18 6.63 -21.28
C ARG A 63 -3.51 7.12 -21.84
N TYR A 64 -3.49 8.19 -22.62
CA TYR A 64 -4.68 8.82 -23.20
C TYR A 64 -5.63 7.83 -23.89
N LYS A 65 -5.12 6.94 -24.77
CA LYS A 65 -5.93 5.93 -25.47
C LYS A 65 -6.68 4.94 -24.57
N ARG A 66 -6.37 4.89 -23.27
CA ARG A 66 -7.13 4.07 -22.30
C ARG A 66 -8.29 4.82 -21.65
N ILE A 67 -8.24 6.16 -21.52
CA ILE A 67 -9.41 6.96 -21.12
C ILE A 67 -10.45 6.93 -22.25
N ILE A 68 -10.03 7.15 -23.51
CA ILE A 68 -10.98 7.13 -24.64
C ILE A 68 -11.71 5.77 -24.75
N ARG A 69 -10.99 4.65 -24.55
CA ARG A 69 -11.58 3.30 -24.46
C ARG A 69 -12.46 3.07 -23.23
N ALA A 70 -12.25 3.82 -22.14
CA ALA A 70 -13.09 3.73 -20.94
C ALA A 70 -14.38 4.56 -21.08
N LEU A 71 -14.31 5.72 -21.75
CA LEU A 71 -15.46 6.57 -22.07
C LEU A 71 -16.36 5.95 -23.15
N LEU A 72 -15.80 5.29 -24.15
CA LEU A 72 -16.54 4.59 -25.21
C LEU A 72 -16.95 3.15 -24.85
N SER A 73 -16.77 2.72 -23.59
CA SER A 73 -17.12 1.36 -23.17
C SER A 73 -18.61 1.24 -22.83
N ASP A 74 -19.21 0.06 -23.04
CA ASP A 74 -20.61 -0.16 -22.67
C ASP A 74 -20.85 -0.09 -21.16
N ASP A 75 -19.81 -0.22 -20.34
CA ASP A 75 -19.87 0.03 -18.90
C ASP A 75 -20.08 1.53 -18.59
N TYR A 76 -19.60 2.45 -19.44
CA TYR A 76 -19.94 3.87 -19.35
C TYR A 76 -21.44 4.09 -19.61
N LYS A 77 -21.99 3.52 -20.69
CA LYS A 77 -23.42 3.59 -21.04
C LYS A 77 -24.30 3.04 -19.91
N LYS A 78 -23.94 1.88 -19.34
CA LYS A 78 -24.63 1.27 -18.18
C LYS A 78 -24.61 2.14 -16.92
N GLN A 79 -23.59 2.98 -16.73
CA GLN A 79 -23.50 3.90 -15.59
C GLN A 79 -24.20 5.23 -15.87
N GLN A 80 -24.18 5.72 -17.11
CA GLN A 80 -24.98 6.86 -17.54
C GLN A 80 -26.48 6.61 -17.33
N LEU A 81 -26.97 5.40 -17.64
CA LEU A 81 -28.34 4.96 -17.34
C LEU A 81 -28.69 4.96 -15.83
N LYS A 82 -27.68 4.89 -14.94
CA LYS A 82 -27.85 4.95 -13.48
C LYS A 82 -27.64 6.35 -12.89
N GLN A 83 -26.95 7.22 -13.63
CA GLN A 83 -26.54 8.55 -13.19
C GLN A 83 -26.69 9.53 -14.37
N PRO A 84 -27.86 10.18 -14.50
CA PRO A 84 -28.13 11.17 -15.57
C PRO A 84 -27.20 12.40 -15.57
N SER A 85 -26.30 12.52 -14.59
CA SER A 85 -25.24 13.52 -14.51
C SER A 85 -24.00 13.19 -15.33
N LEU A 86 -23.90 11.99 -15.93
CA LEU A 86 -22.86 11.67 -16.92
C LEU A 86 -23.31 12.16 -18.31
N PRO A 87 -22.45 12.85 -19.08
CA PRO A 87 -22.77 13.25 -20.44
C PRO A 87 -22.87 12.04 -21.39
N PRO A 88 -23.72 12.06 -22.43
CA PRO A 88 -23.68 11.07 -23.49
C PRO A 88 -22.36 11.14 -24.26
N ILE A 89 -21.73 9.98 -24.47
CA ILE A 89 -20.50 9.85 -25.26
C ILE A 89 -20.63 8.65 -26.19
N GLU A 90 -20.79 8.94 -27.48
CA GLU A 90 -20.89 7.94 -28.56
C GLU A 90 -19.76 8.10 -29.57
N THR A 91 -19.39 9.35 -29.86
CA THR A 91 -18.36 9.72 -30.86
C THR A 91 -17.02 9.96 -30.19
N ASN A 92 -15.92 9.53 -30.84
CA ASN A 92 -14.55 9.79 -30.39
C ASN A 92 -14.31 11.27 -30.03
N GLN A 93 -14.83 12.21 -30.83
CA GLN A 93 -14.73 13.65 -30.60
C GLN A 93 -15.33 14.10 -29.25
N GLN A 94 -16.47 13.54 -28.84
CA GLN A 94 -17.10 13.82 -27.54
C GLN A 94 -16.22 13.29 -26.39
N ALA A 95 -15.58 12.13 -26.56
CA ALA A 95 -14.62 11.63 -25.59
C ALA A 95 -13.35 12.52 -25.50
N GLN A 96 -12.93 13.18 -26.59
CA GLN A 96 -11.83 14.16 -26.56
C GLN A 96 -12.24 15.45 -25.83
N SER A 97 -13.42 16.02 -26.13
CA SER A 97 -13.86 17.26 -25.48
C SER A 97 -14.11 17.07 -23.97
N VAL A 98 -14.67 15.93 -23.56
CA VAL A 98 -14.78 15.54 -22.14
C VAL A 98 -13.39 15.37 -21.49
N PHE A 99 -12.39 14.84 -22.20
CA PHE A 99 -11.03 14.76 -21.66
C PHE A 99 -10.34 16.14 -21.55
N ILE A 100 -10.56 17.03 -22.52
CA ILE A 100 -10.13 18.44 -22.43
C ILE A 100 -10.76 19.14 -21.22
N LEU A 101 -12.05 18.90 -20.95
CA LEU A 101 -12.73 19.39 -19.74
C LEU A 101 -12.06 18.89 -18.45
N LEU A 102 -11.61 17.63 -18.40
CA LEU A 102 -10.86 17.08 -17.25
C LEU A 102 -9.48 17.76 -17.06
N ILE A 103 -8.79 18.11 -18.16
CA ILE A 103 -7.53 18.88 -18.11
C ILE A 103 -7.78 20.31 -17.62
N GLN A 104 -8.76 21.01 -18.19
CA GLN A 104 -9.13 22.39 -17.81
C GLN A 104 -9.48 22.53 -16.32
N ASN A 105 -10.14 21.51 -15.75
CA ASN A 105 -10.48 21.46 -14.33
C ASN A 105 -9.33 20.97 -13.41
N GLN A 106 -8.13 20.80 -13.97
CA GLN A 106 -6.92 20.34 -13.26
C GLN A 106 -7.14 19.01 -12.50
N LEU A 107 -7.98 18.13 -13.03
CA LEU A 107 -8.26 16.79 -12.48
C LEU A 107 -7.23 15.76 -12.98
N VAL A 108 -6.63 16.04 -14.14
CA VAL A 108 -5.51 15.31 -14.73
C VAL A 108 -4.45 16.30 -15.21
N GLN A 109 -3.19 15.87 -15.24
CA GLN A 109 -2.07 16.67 -15.78
C GLN A 109 -1.24 15.82 -16.76
N PRO A 110 -0.80 16.37 -17.90
CA PRO A 110 0.10 15.67 -18.82
C PRO A 110 1.50 15.53 -18.24
N ILE A 111 2.16 14.41 -18.52
CA ILE A 111 3.48 14.07 -17.96
C ILE A 111 4.38 13.40 -18.99
N LYS A 112 5.63 13.84 -19.07
CA LYS A 112 6.69 13.07 -19.68
C LYS A 112 7.14 11.98 -18.69
N LYS A 113 7.08 10.71 -19.09
CA LYS A 113 7.72 9.62 -18.35
C LYS A 113 9.22 9.62 -18.63
N LEU A 114 10.06 9.83 -17.60
CA LEU A 114 11.51 9.86 -17.78
C LEU A 114 12.11 8.47 -17.92
N LYS A 115 13.21 8.39 -18.67
CA LYS A 115 14.16 7.27 -18.65
C LYS A 115 15.06 7.40 -17.43
N THR A 116 15.60 6.26 -16.97
CA THR A 116 16.53 6.20 -15.81
C THR A 116 17.81 7.02 -15.99
N ILE A 117 18.16 7.37 -17.23
CA ILE A 117 19.31 8.22 -17.57
C ILE A 117 18.97 9.69 -17.27
N GLU A 118 17.92 10.23 -17.92
CA GLU A 118 17.38 11.59 -17.69
C GLU A 118 17.12 11.87 -16.20
N ALA A 119 16.65 10.86 -15.46
CA ALA A 119 16.39 10.97 -14.03
C ALA A 119 17.65 11.04 -13.14
N LYS A 120 18.77 10.42 -13.57
CA LYS A 120 20.07 10.55 -12.90
C LYS A 120 20.68 11.92 -13.15
N GLU A 121 20.60 12.42 -14.38
CA GLU A 121 21.08 13.76 -14.78
C GLU A 121 20.42 14.85 -13.92
N LYS A 122 19.10 14.75 -13.72
CA LYS A 122 18.31 15.64 -12.85
C LYS A 122 18.48 15.37 -11.34
N LYS A 123 19.41 14.49 -10.94
CA LYS A 123 19.73 14.11 -9.54
C LYS A 123 18.52 13.63 -8.70
N ILE A 124 17.53 13.02 -9.34
CA ILE A 124 16.28 12.59 -8.69
C ILE A 124 16.52 11.31 -7.87
N LYS A 125 15.86 11.20 -6.70
CA LYS A 125 15.86 9.97 -5.89
C LYS A 125 15.15 8.84 -6.65
N LEU A 126 15.93 7.91 -7.20
CA LEU A 126 15.42 6.75 -7.96
C LEU A 126 15.02 5.60 -7.04
N GLU A 127 13.72 5.38 -6.89
CA GLU A 127 13.20 4.13 -6.30
C GLU A 127 13.24 2.98 -7.33
N LYS A 128 13.69 1.80 -6.90
CA LYS A 128 13.71 0.62 -7.78
C LYS A 128 12.27 0.21 -8.16
N SER A 129 12.06 -0.19 -9.42
CA SER A 129 10.74 -0.55 -10.01
C SER A 129 9.76 0.61 -10.29
N VAL A 130 9.91 1.78 -9.68
CA VAL A 130 8.98 2.92 -9.86
C VAL A 130 9.53 3.91 -10.91
N PRO A 131 8.76 4.28 -11.96
CA PRO A 131 9.20 5.30 -12.93
C PRO A 131 9.03 6.72 -12.40
N CYS A 132 9.98 7.61 -12.71
CA CYS A 132 9.85 9.05 -12.46
C CYS A 132 9.00 9.73 -13.55
N LEU A 133 8.17 10.68 -13.12
CA LEU A 133 7.19 11.40 -13.95
C LEU A 133 7.42 12.91 -13.86
N GLU A 134 7.60 13.58 -14.99
CA GLU A 134 7.79 15.03 -15.07
C GLU A 134 6.50 15.71 -15.59
N PRO A 135 5.77 16.44 -14.73
CA PRO A 135 4.64 17.26 -15.15
C PRO A 135 5.06 18.26 -16.23
N THR A 136 4.29 18.31 -17.31
CA THR A 136 4.58 19.10 -18.51
C THR A 136 3.45 20.10 -18.76
N THR A 137 3.76 21.35 -19.11
CA THR A 137 2.72 22.38 -19.34
C THR A 137 1.98 22.21 -20.66
N LYS A 138 2.59 21.54 -21.65
CA LYS A 138 2.03 21.30 -22.97
C LYS A 138 1.19 20.01 -22.97
N ALA A 139 -0.11 20.12 -23.23
CA ALA A 139 -1.02 18.98 -23.33
C ALA A 139 -1.15 18.51 -24.79
N THR A 140 -0.55 17.37 -25.13
CA THR A 140 -0.59 16.79 -26.48
C THR A 140 -1.51 15.57 -26.50
N LEU A 141 -2.64 15.63 -27.20
CA LEU A 141 -3.67 14.58 -27.24
C LEU A 141 -3.29 13.36 -28.11
N GLN A 142 -2.06 12.87 -27.99
CA GLN A 142 -1.58 11.69 -28.73
C GLN A 142 -1.92 10.37 -28.01
N PRO A 143 -2.23 9.28 -28.74
CA PRO A 143 -2.73 8.03 -28.14
C PRO A 143 -1.87 7.43 -27.02
N ASP A 144 -0.54 7.53 -27.13
CA ASP A 144 0.41 6.97 -26.14
C ASP A 144 0.94 7.98 -25.12
N GLU A 145 0.49 9.24 -25.16
CA GLU A 145 0.89 10.24 -24.19
C GLU A 145 0.35 9.90 -22.79
N TYR A 146 1.14 10.22 -21.77
CA TYR A 146 0.86 9.88 -20.38
C TYR A 146 0.24 11.04 -19.61
N TYR A 147 -0.62 10.69 -18.67
CA TYR A 147 -1.29 11.63 -17.78
C TYR A 147 -1.36 11.06 -16.36
N ILE A 148 -1.21 11.92 -15.35
CA ILE A 148 -1.42 11.61 -13.93
C ILE A 148 -2.81 12.05 -13.47
N TRP A 149 -3.36 11.35 -12.48
CA TRP A 149 -4.49 11.83 -11.70
C TRP A 149 -4.03 12.90 -10.70
N ASN A 150 -4.59 14.10 -10.80
CA ASN A 150 -4.54 15.17 -9.79
C ASN A 150 -5.90 15.28 -9.09
N PHE A 151 -6.55 14.13 -8.89
CA PHE A 151 -7.87 14.00 -8.28
C PHE A 151 -7.95 12.70 -7.47
N THR A 152 -8.40 12.84 -6.23
CA THR A 152 -8.77 11.75 -5.34
C THR A 152 -10.24 11.97 -4.96
N PRO A 153 -11.16 11.08 -5.34
CA PRO A 153 -12.56 11.20 -4.96
C PRO A 153 -12.71 11.04 -3.44
N PRO A 154 -13.69 11.69 -2.81
CA PRO A 154 -13.91 11.57 -1.38
C PRO A 154 -14.25 10.12 -1.03
N ASN A 155 -13.55 9.56 -0.04
CA ASN A 155 -13.83 8.21 0.45
C ASN A 155 -15.11 8.24 1.32
N PRO A 156 -16.22 7.61 0.92
CA PRO A 156 -17.49 7.70 1.66
C PRO A 156 -17.40 7.08 3.06
N TYR A 157 -16.50 6.11 3.27
CA TYR A 157 -16.31 5.50 4.58
C TYR A 157 -15.71 6.45 5.62
N LEU A 158 -15.09 7.58 5.22
CA LEU A 158 -14.63 8.60 6.17
C LEU A 158 -15.80 9.20 6.96
N ILE A 159 -16.95 9.43 6.31
CA ILE A 159 -18.16 9.94 6.98
C ILE A 159 -18.67 8.90 7.99
N LEU A 160 -18.68 7.62 7.61
CA LEU A 160 -19.05 6.52 8.49
C LEU A 160 -18.10 6.42 9.70
N TYR A 161 -16.79 6.54 9.51
CA TYR A 161 -15.82 6.52 10.61
C TYR A 161 -15.95 7.75 11.53
N SER A 162 -16.25 8.95 10.99
CA SER A 162 -16.55 10.13 11.80
C SER A 162 -17.81 9.94 12.65
N ILE A 163 -18.90 9.42 12.07
CA ILE A 163 -20.14 9.12 12.80
C ILE A 163 -19.88 8.05 13.88
N LEU A 164 -19.16 6.97 13.55
CA LEU A 164 -18.83 5.90 14.48
C LEU A 164 -17.93 6.38 15.62
N GLY A 165 -16.99 7.29 15.36
CA GLY A 165 -16.17 7.94 16.38
C GLY A 165 -16.98 8.84 17.32
N ILE A 166 -17.94 9.60 16.78
CA ILE A 166 -18.88 10.42 17.57
C ILE A 166 -19.78 9.52 18.44
N VAL A 167 -20.33 8.44 17.88
CA VAL A 167 -21.09 7.44 18.67
C VAL A 167 -20.20 6.85 19.75
N GLY A 168 -18.96 6.46 19.43
CA GLY A 168 -18.01 5.90 20.39
C GLY A 168 -17.70 6.83 21.58
N ILE A 169 -17.45 8.13 21.34
CA ILE A 169 -17.17 9.06 22.44
C ILE A 169 -18.43 9.33 23.29
N PHE A 170 -19.62 9.44 22.69
CA PHE A 170 -20.88 9.51 23.44
C PHE A 170 -21.13 8.24 24.26
N THR A 171 -20.89 7.06 23.68
CA THR A 171 -21.01 5.76 24.38
C THR A 171 -20.15 5.71 25.63
N VAL A 172 -18.92 6.23 25.60
CA VAL A 172 -18.04 6.34 26.79
C VAL A 172 -18.53 7.40 27.78
N ILE A 173 -18.90 8.61 27.31
CA ILE A 173 -19.36 9.70 28.20
C ILE A 173 -20.65 9.32 28.93
N LEU A 174 -21.56 8.59 28.27
CA LEU A 174 -22.82 8.13 28.85
C LEU A 174 -22.68 6.87 29.73
N PHE A 175 -21.46 6.36 30.00
CA PHE A 175 -21.23 5.21 30.88
C PHE A 175 -21.99 5.25 32.23
N PRO A 176 -22.18 6.41 32.92
CA PRO A 176 -23.00 6.48 34.13
C PRO A 176 -24.47 6.08 33.93
N LEU A 177 -25.03 6.32 32.74
CA LEU A 177 -26.43 6.02 32.37
C LEU A 177 -26.63 4.56 31.93
N TRP A 178 -25.56 3.78 31.72
CA TRP A 178 -25.67 2.42 31.20
C TRP A 178 -26.46 1.49 32.15
N PRO A 179 -27.21 0.49 31.62
CA PRO A 179 -27.86 -0.51 32.46
C PRO A 179 -26.84 -1.30 33.29
N PHE A 180 -27.24 -1.70 34.50
CA PHE A 180 -26.35 -2.29 35.51
C PHE A 180 -25.62 -3.55 35.01
N TRP A 181 -26.26 -4.34 34.15
CA TRP A 181 -25.65 -5.53 33.53
C TRP A 181 -24.45 -5.19 32.63
N MET A 182 -24.53 -4.14 31.81
CA MET A 182 -23.40 -3.70 30.97
C MET A 182 -22.25 -3.16 31.83
N ARG A 183 -22.55 -2.42 32.91
CA ARG A 183 -21.53 -1.95 33.87
C ARG A 183 -20.82 -3.12 34.55
N LYS A 184 -21.54 -4.19 34.93
CA LYS A 184 -20.92 -5.45 35.39
C LYS A 184 -20.05 -6.09 34.30
N GLY A 185 -20.54 -6.16 33.06
CA GLY A 185 -19.78 -6.72 31.93
C GLY A 185 -18.43 -6.03 31.72
N VAL A 186 -18.39 -4.70 31.74
CA VAL A 186 -17.14 -3.92 31.68
C VAL A 186 -16.23 -4.18 32.87
N TRP A 187 -16.79 -4.30 34.09
CA TRP A 187 -16.01 -4.65 35.29
C TRP A 187 -15.36 -6.04 35.18
N TYR A 188 -16.14 -7.08 34.86
CA TYR A 188 -15.61 -8.45 34.67
C TYR A 188 -14.58 -8.52 33.54
N LEU A 189 -14.78 -7.79 32.43
CA LEU A 189 -13.82 -7.73 31.33
C LEU A 189 -12.52 -7.03 31.77
N SER A 190 -12.62 -5.91 32.48
CA SER A 190 -11.46 -5.17 33.01
C SER A 190 -10.66 -6.01 34.00
N THR A 191 -11.33 -6.60 35.00
CA THR A 191 -10.69 -7.50 35.98
C THR A 191 -10.14 -8.77 35.33
N GLY A 192 -10.79 -9.31 34.30
CA GLY A 192 -10.30 -10.44 33.52
C GLY A 192 -9.03 -10.12 32.73
N MET A 193 -8.97 -8.96 32.07
CA MET A 193 -7.77 -8.48 31.37
C MET A 193 -6.63 -8.14 32.35
N LEU A 194 -6.94 -7.59 33.53
CA LEU A 194 -5.96 -7.35 34.59
C LEU A 194 -5.45 -8.66 35.22
N GLY A 195 -6.31 -9.67 35.36
CA GLY A 195 -5.90 -11.03 35.75
C GLY A 195 -5.00 -11.69 34.70
N LEU A 196 -5.29 -11.51 33.41
CA LEU A 196 -4.46 -12.00 32.31
C LEU A 196 -3.08 -11.32 32.28
N ILE A 197 -3.01 -9.99 32.43
CA ILE A 197 -1.73 -9.28 32.48
C ILE A 197 -0.94 -9.67 33.75
N GLY A 198 -1.62 -9.85 34.89
CA GLY A 198 -1.04 -10.37 36.13
C GLY A 198 -0.44 -11.77 35.95
N LEU A 199 -1.12 -12.66 35.23
CA LEU A 199 -0.60 -14.00 34.91
C LEU A 199 0.69 -13.93 34.08
N PHE A 200 0.77 -13.03 33.09
CA PHE A 200 2.01 -12.79 32.34
C PHE A 200 3.16 -12.31 33.25
N PHE A 201 2.89 -11.40 34.18
CA PHE A 201 3.90 -10.98 35.18
C PHE A 201 4.33 -12.13 36.10
N VAL A 202 3.40 -12.97 36.58
CA VAL A 202 3.72 -14.14 37.41
C VAL A 202 4.62 -15.12 36.65
N VAL A 203 4.32 -15.44 35.39
CA VAL A 203 5.17 -16.31 34.57
C VAL A 203 6.56 -15.69 34.33
N ALA A 204 6.64 -14.37 34.10
CA ALA A 204 7.91 -13.67 33.96
C ALA A 204 8.75 -13.67 35.25
N ILE A 205 8.11 -13.51 36.42
CA ILE A 205 8.77 -13.58 37.74
C ILE A 205 9.27 -15.00 38.02
N ILE A 206 8.47 -16.04 37.75
CA ILE A 206 8.89 -17.44 37.88
C ILE A 206 10.10 -17.73 36.97
N ARG A 207 10.06 -17.27 35.72
CA ARG A 207 11.19 -17.37 34.76
C ARG A 207 12.46 -16.69 35.29
N LEU A 208 12.34 -15.52 35.91
CA LEU A 208 13.45 -14.80 36.54
C LEU A 208 14.03 -15.55 37.75
N ILE A 209 13.18 -16.05 38.65
CA ILE A 209 13.61 -16.80 39.85
C ILE A 209 14.39 -18.06 39.45
N ILE A 210 13.89 -18.85 38.48
CA ILE A 210 14.57 -20.06 38.03
C ILE A 210 15.88 -19.72 37.29
N TYR A 211 15.92 -18.61 36.54
CA TYR A 211 17.16 -18.14 35.91
C TYR A 211 18.22 -17.73 36.94
N LEU A 212 17.84 -16.98 37.99
CA LEU A 212 18.75 -16.61 39.08
C LEU A 212 19.22 -17.85 39.87
N PHE A 213 18.32 -18.79 40.16
CA PHE A 213 18.67 -20.04 40.83
C PHE A 213 19.66 -20.87 40.00
N THR A 214 19.36 -21.10 38.71
CA THR A 214 20.26 -21.88 37.84
C THR A 214 21.57 -21.15 37.54
N LEU A 215 21.61 -19.81 37.57
CA LEU A 215 22.86 -19.04 37.50
C LEU A 215 23.77 -19.24 38.72
N MET A 216 23.20 -19.48 39.91
CA MET A 216 23.96 -19.69 41.15
C MET A 216 24.39 -21.15 41.35
N PHE A 217 23.56 -22.12 40.96
CA PHE A 217 23.76 -23.54 41.28
C PHE A 217 24.17 -24.43 40.10
N LEU A 218 24.00 -23.99 38.84
CA LEU A 218 24.28 -24.80 37.65
C LEU A 218 25.21 -24.07 36.67
N THR A 219 26.18 -24.79 36.11
CA THR A 219 27.03 -24.27 35.00
C THR A 219 26.23 -24.02 33.70
N ARG A 220 24.99 -24.52 33.62
CA ARG A 220 24.12 -24.44 32.44
C ARG A 220 22.84 -23.66 32.76
N ARG A 221 22.61 -22.58 32.00
CA ARG A 221 21.45 -21.69 32.14
C ARG A 221 20.17 -22.40 31.69
N PHE A 222 19.14 -22.35 32.54
CA PHE A 222 17.79 -22.83 32.21
C PHE A 222 16.91 -21.68 31.76
N TRP A 223 16.02 -21.96 30.80
CA TRP A 223 15.10 -20.96 30.26
C TRP A 223 13.69 -21.54 30.19
N LEU A 224 12.84 -21.18 31.17
CA LEU A 224 11.41 -21.47 31.12
C LEU A 224 10.76 -20.64 30.00
N PHE A 225 9.88 -21.25 29.21
CA PHE A 225 9.16 -20.63 28.08
C PHE A 225 10.05 -19.72 27.20
N PRO A 226 11.04 -20.27 26.46
CA PRO A 226 11.91 -19.49 25.56
C PRO A 226 11.14 -18.46 24.73
N ASN A 227 10.10 -18.93 24.04
CA ASN A 227 9.35 -18.19 23.02
C ASN A 227 8.35 -17.16 23.60
N LEU A 228 8.27 -16.97 24.93
CA LEU A 228 7.28 -16.09 25.57
C LEU A 228 7.40 -14.61 25.17
N PHE A 229 8.56 -14.20 24.66
CA PHE A 229 8.84 -12.85 24.15
C PHE A 229 9.37 -12.86 22.70
N GLU A 230 9.18 -13.95 21.95
CA GLU A 230 9.41 -13.96 20.50
C GLU A 230 8.11 -13.59 19.75
N ASP A 231 8.22 -13.19 18.48
CA ASP A 231 7.09 -12.80 17.61
C ASP A 231 6.23 -14.03 17.20
N CYS A 232 5.64 -14.70 18.18
CA CYS A 232 4.85 -15.92 18.05
C CYS A 232 3.41 -15.72 18.53
N GLY A 233 2.48 -16.54 18.03
CA GLY A 233 1.11 -16.55 18.52
C GLY A 233 1.02 -17.12 19.94
N PHE A 234 0.06 -16.63 20.74
CA PHE A 234 -0.12 -16.95 22.18
C PHE A 234 0.10 -18.43 22.54
N PHE A 235 -0.42 -19.38 21.77
CA PHE A 235 -0.29 -20.81 22.05
C PHE A 235 1.10 -21.41 21.76
N ASP A 236 1.90 -20.78 20.90
CA ASP A 236 3.28 -21.17 20.59
C ASP A 236 4.29 -20.44 21.49
N SER A 237 3.93 -19.27 22.04
CA SER A 237 4.71 -18.57 23.07
C SER A 237 4.98 -19.45 24.32
N PHE A 238 4.10 -20.41 24.60
CA PHE A 238 4.25 -21.38 25.70
C PHE A 238 4.86 -22.74 25.29
N LYS A 239 5.38 -22.89 24.05
CA LYS A 239 5.95 -24.14 23.53
C LYS A 239 7.33 -23.91 22.88
N PRO A 240 8.38 -24.66 23.27
CA PRO A 240 8.42 -25.65 24.35
C PRO A 240 8.30 -24.98 25.74
N THR A 241 7.93 -25.77 26.74
CA THR A 241 7.75 -25.28 28.13
C THR A 241 9.08 -24.91 28.80
N TYR A 242 10.18 -25.56 28.41
CA TYR A 242 11.53 -25.25 28.85
C TYR A 242 12.55 -25.45 27.72
N ALA A 243 13.67 -24.74 27.84
CA ALA A 243 14.89 -24.97 27.09
C ALA A 243 16.10 -24.86 28.02
N TRP A 244 17.21 -25.49 27.62
CA TRP A 244 18.50 -25.42 28.32
C TRP A 244 19.53 -24.84 27.35
N GLU A 245 20.26 -23.80 27.72
CA GLU A 245 21.29 -23.24 26.82
C GLU A 245 22.49 -24.17 26.71
N ASP A 246 22.71 -24.80 25.56
CA ASP A 246 23.96 -25.53 25.28
C ASP A 246 25.03 -24.53 24.82
N PRO A 247 26.27 -24.55 25.35
CA PRO A 247 27.33 -23.62 24.93
C PRO A 247 27.68 -23.75 23.44
N SER A 248 27.38 -24.89 22.81
CA SER A 248 27.54 -25.13 21.37
C SER A 248 26.39 -24.59 20.49
N THR A 249 25.29 -24.12 21.08
CA THR A 249 24.12 -23.60 20.34
C THR A 249 24.19 -22.11 20.04
N THR A 250 24.98 -21.35 20.79
CA THR A 250 25.25 -19.91 20.58
C THR A 250 25.77 -19.60 19.17
N GLU A 251 26.53 -20.52 18.57
CA GLU A 251 26.97 -20.48 17.17
C GLU A 251 25.81 -20.64 16.17
N LYS A 252 24.85 -21.52 16.49
CA LYS A 252 23.73 -21.90 15.61
C LYS A 252 22.60 -20.86 15.65
N SER A 253 22.30 -20.28 16.82
CA SER A 253 21.32 -19.19 16.95
C SER A 253 21.80 -17.92 16.24
N LYS A 254 23.06 -17.50 16.45
CA LYS A 254 23.69 -16.38 15.71
C LYS A 254 23.69 -16.61 14.18
N LYS A 255 23.87 -17.85 13.72
CA LYS A 255 23.75 -18.22 12.29
C LYS A 255 22.31 -18.20 11.76
N LYS A 256 21.29 -18.52 12.56
CA LYS A 256 19.87 -18.34 12.17
C LYS A 256 19.52 -16.86 12.04
N GLY A 257 19.83 -16.04 13.05
CA GLY A 257 19.57 -14.59 13.01
C GLY A 257 20.20 -13.89 11.79
N LYS A 258 21.48 -14.17 11.50
CA LYS A 258 22.16 -13.65 10.30
C LYS A 258 21.63 -14.20 8.96
N LYS A 259 20.84 -15.28 8.93
CA LYS A 259 20.19 -15.76 7.70
C LYS A 259 18.89 -15.02 7.39
N SER A 260 18.01 -14.83 8.38
CA SER A 260 16.76 -14.06 8.18
C SER A 260 17.03 -12.64 7.69
N GLN A 261 18.08 -12.00 8.20
CA GLN A 261 18.46 -10.63 7.81
C GLN A 261 19.19 -10.53 6.44
N LYS A 262 19.53 -11.66 5.78
CA LYS A 262 20.21 -11.67 4.47
C LYS A 262 19.34 -12.12 3.30
N ASN A 263 18.15 -12.68 3.55
CA ASN A 263 17.25 -13.16 2.49
C ASN A 263 16.42 -12.06 1.78
N ILE A 264 16.69 -10.77 2.03
CA ILE A 264 16.13 -9.64 1.27
C ILE A 264 17.21 -9.03 0.36
N THR A 265 17.83 -9.84 -0.51
CA THR A 265 18.54 -9.39 -1.74
C THR A 265 18.83 -10.58 -2.68
N SER A 266 18.40 -10.44 -3.93
CA SER A 266 18.79 -11.22 -5.12
C SER A 266 18.48 -12.73 -5.18
N THR A 267 17.57 -13.08 -6.09
CA THR A 267 17.46 -14.40 -6.74
C THR A 267 17.90 -14.27 -8.20
N ASN A 268 18.22 -15.39 -8.87
CA ASN A 268 18.67 -15.53 -10.26
C ASN A 268 20.17 -15.18 -10.48
N THR A 269 20.97 -15.90 -11.28
CA THR A 269 20.64 -17.02 -12.22
C THR A 269 21.85 -17.93 -12.51
N THR A 270 21.58 -19.14 -13.04
CA THR A 270 22.44 -19.93 -13.97
C THR A 270 23.63 -20.75 -13.42
N THR A 271 23.39 -22.07 -13.31
CA THR A 271 24.19 -23.22 -13.82
C THR A 271 25.71 -23.33 -13.56
N THR A 272 26.18 -24.47 -13.00
CA THR A 272 27.04 -25.50 -13.69
C THR A 272 27.68 -26.51 -12.68
N GLU A 273 27.50 -27.81 -12.96
CA GLU A 273 28.30 -29.02 -12.57
C GLU A 273 28.57 -29.53 -11.12
N LYS A 274 28.70 -30.89 -11.08
CA LYS A 274 29.59 -31.78 -10.31
C LYS A 274 29.35 -32.15 -8.83
N GLN A 275 28.79 -33.36 -8.67
CA GLN A 275 29.13 -34.43 -7.69
C GLN A 275 30.66 -34.70 -7.61
N PRO A 276 31.23 -35.34 -6.55
CA PRO A 276 30.96 -36.72 -6.01
C PRO A 276 30.30 -36.72 -4.59
N VAL A 277 29.59 -37.73 -4.06
CA VAL A 277 29.80 -39.21 -3.89
C VAL A 277 30.96 -39.50 -2.91
N SER A 278 30.78 -40.14 -1.73
CA SER A 278 30.33 -41.53 -1.44
C SER A 278 29.51 -41.65 -0.12
N LYS A 279 28.49 -42.54 0.00
CA LYS A 279 28.49 -43.96 0.46
C LYS A 279 29.06 -44.19 1.88
N THR A 280 28.48 -44.96 2.83
CA THR A 280 27.35 -45.95 2.87
C THR A 280 26.86 -46.08 4.35
N THR A 281 25.87 -46.86 4.85
CA THR A 281 25.06 -48.01 4.35
C THR A 281 23.65 -48.13 5.01
N GLN A 282 22.83 -49.06 4.48
CA GLN A 282 21.77 -49.97 5.03
C GLN A 282 21.20 -49.86 6.48
N SER A 283 19.96 -50.31 6.78
CA SER A 283 18.86 -50.89 5.97
C SER A 283 17.49 -50.94 6.70
N SER A 284 16.39 -50.98 5.94
CA SER A 284 15.09 -51.68 6.22
C SER A 284 14.15 -51.54 4.99
N THR A 285 13.09 -52.35 4.89
CA THR A 285 12.54 -52.79 3.57
C THR A 285 11.02 -52.76 3.43
N SER A 286 10.51 -52.11 2.36
CA SER A 286 9.33 -52.49 1.54
C SER A 286 9.11 -51.42 0.44
N THR A 287 9.17 -51.72 -0.88
CA THR A 287 8.07 -52.23 -1.75
C THR A 287 6.88 -51.25 -1.76
N THR A 288 6.50 -50.57 -2.87
CA THR A 288 6.27 -51.05 -4.25
C THR A 288 6.60 -50.01 -5.34
N GLU A 289 6.93 -50.47 -6.56
CA GLU A 289 7.09 -49.72 -7.82
C GLU A 289 6.33 -50.47 -8.96
N PRO A 290 6.21 -49.95 -10.22
CA PRO A 290 5.89 -48.58 -10.63
C PRO A 290 4.83 -48.56 -11.78
N SER A 291 4.36 -47.38 -12.20
CA SER A 291 3.95 -47.19 -13.61
C SER A 291 3.97 -45.73 -14.05
N LYS A 292 4.44 -45.49 -15.28
CA LYS A 292 4.51 -44.18 -15.93
C LYS A 292 4.34 -44.36 -17.43
N ARG A 293 3.25 -43.87 -18.02
CA ARG A 293 3.13 -43.68 -19.47
C ARG A 293 3.31 -42.20 -19.83
N VAL A 294 4.10 -41.96 -20.86
CA VAL A 294 4.26 -40.67 -21.54
C VAL A 294 3.54 -40.78 -22.88
N ALA A 295 3.00 -39.68 -23.40
CA ALA A 295 2.32 -39.67 -24.69
C ALA A 295 3.31 -39.75 -25.86
N THR A 296 2.89 -40.40 -26.94
CA THR A 296 3.54 -40.35 -28.26
C THR A 296 2.68 -39.47 -29.16
N VAL A 297 3.31 -38.71 -30.07
CA VAL A 297 2.61 -37.85 -31.04
C VAL A 297 2.17 -38.67 -32.25
N GLU A 298 1.01 -38.33 -32.80
CA GLU A 298 0.41 -38.91 -33.99
C GLU A 298 1.08 -38.33 -35.25
N GLU A 299 1.58 -39.20 -36.14
CA GLU A 299 2.11 -38.82 -37.46
C GLU A 299 1.12 -39.26 -38.54
N ILE A 300 0.78 -38.35 -39.44
CA ILE A 300 -0.25 -38.55 -40.48
C ILE A 300 0.41 -39.13 -41.72
N ALA A 301 -0.08 -40.27 -42.18
CA ALA A 301 0.26 -40.87 -43.47
C ALA A 301 -0.88 -40.63 -44.49
N GLU A 302 -0.49 -40.61 -45.76
CA GLU A 302 -1.34 -40.48 -46.97
C GLU A 302 -1.76 -41.86 -47.50
#